data_AF-A0A6P5Y4P5-F1
#
_entry.id   AF-A0A6P5Y4P5-F1
#
_cell.length_a   1.000
_cell.length_b   1.000
_cell.length_c   1.000
_cell.angle_alpha   90.00
_cell.angle_beta   90.00
_cell.angle_gamma   90.00
#
_symmetry.space_group_name_H-M   'P 1'
#
loop_
_entity.id
_entity.type
_entity.pdbx_description
1 polymer ?
#
loop_
_entity_poly.entity_id
_entity_poly.type
_entity_poly.pdbx_seq_one_letter_code
_entity_poly.pdbx_strand_id
1 'polypeptide(L)'
;MTIAPFFQLKFPVFRSSPSKLSSLTEKKEKNMARRKLLLLLKPFDVYHVTQSKPVSHFTNPRVFHYLDNRRKVHKEAINFCQQILQKKAVDWKPILRNNLSQPIHNVDLVVTVGGDGTLLQASHFMDDSIPVLGVNSDPTQAEEVEEFSNEFDATRSTGYLCAATVKNFEQVLDSFLEGQTVPSKLSRMSISVNSKSLSTYALNDILIAHPCPATVSRFSLRIERDDQTCLSLVNCRSSGLRVSTAAGSTAAMLSAGGFAMPMLSRDLQYMAST
;
A
#
# COMPACT_ATOMS: atom_id res chain seq x y z
N MET A 1 -7.98 -33.19 -16.71
CA MET A 1 -8.29 -31.78 -17.03
C MET A 1 -7.05 -30.95 -16.70
N THR A 2 -6.15 -30.87 -17.66
CA THR A 2 -4.78 -30.36 -17.48
C THR A 2 -4.79 -28.87 -17.78
N ILE A 3 -5.06 -28.06 -16.78
CA ILE A 3 -4.89 -26.61 -16.87
C ILE A 3 -3.47 -26.32 -16.41
N ALA A 4 -2.53 -26.31 -17.36
CA ALA A 4 -1.21 -25.75 -17.13
C ALA A 4 -1.28 -24.27 -17.53
N PRO A 5 -1.35 -23.32 -16.59
CA PRO A 5 -1.15 -21.92 -16.93
C PRO A 5 0.34 -21.70 -17.14
N PHE A 6 0.75 -21.46 -18.39
CA PHE A 6 2.01 -20.77 -18.65
C PHE A 6 1.86 -19.34 -18.13
N PHE A 7 2.45 -19.07 -16.96
CA PHE A 7 2.62 -17.72 -16.46
C PHE A 7 3.88 -17.13 -17.09
N GLN A 8 3.75 -16.01 -17.80
CA GLN A 8 4.88 -15.24 -18.31
C GLN A 8 4.87 -13.87 -17.62
N LEU A 9 5.81 -13.65 -16.72
CA LEU A 9 6.08 -12.32 -16.16
C LEU A 9 6.94 -11.57 -17.18
N LYS A 10 6.34 -10.66 -17.95
CA LYS A 10 7.06 -9.74 -18.85
C LYS A 10 7.27 -8.40 -18.14
N PHE A 11 8.51 -7.94 -18.11
CA PHE A 11 8.89 -6.62 -17.59
C PHE A 11 8.86 -5.59 -18.73
N PRO A 12 8.06 -4.51 -18.65
CA PRO A 12 8.20 -3.41 -19.59
C PRO A 12 9.41 -2.53 -19.23
N VAL A 13 10.34 -2.39 -20.17
CA VAL A 13 11.43 -1.41 -20.13
C VAL A 13 10.94 -0.09 -20.73
N PHE A 14 10.86 0.96 -19.92
CA PHE A 14 10.73 2.33 -20.43
C PHE A 14 12.11 2.94 -20.65
N ARG A 15 12.45 3.21 -21.91
CA ARG A 15 13.64 3.97 -22.31
C ARG A 15 13.50 5.42 -21.83
N SER A 16 14.45 5.89 -21.03
CA SER A 16 14.63 7.31 -20.74
C SER A 16 15.34 8.00 -21.91
N SER A 17 14.70 8.99 -22.52
CA SER A 17 15.38 9.98 -23.38
C SER A 17 15.83 11.20 -22.56
N PRO A 18 16.91 11.92 -22.95
CA PRO A 18 17.58 12.89 -22.08
C PRO A 18 16.90 14.26 -22.05
N SER A 19 17.02 14.88 -20.87
CA SER A 19 17.00 16.32 -20.52
C SER A 19 16.56 17.37 -21.55
N LYS A 20 15.64 18.24 -21.13
CA LYS A 20 15.75 19.68 -21.38
C LYS A 20 15.51 20.47 -20.09
N LEU A 21 16.60 21.10 -19.64
CA LEU A 21 16.63 22.18 -18.66
C LEU A 21 16.37 23.49 -19.42
N SER A 22 15.35 24.26 -19.04
CA SER A 22 15.33 25.74 -19.18
C SER A 22 13.99 26.33 -18.72
N SER A 23 14.11 27.53 -18.13
CA SER A 23 13.07 28.49 -17.73
C SER A 23 12.40 28.31 -16.35
N LEU A 24 13.21 28.42 -15.30
CA LEU A 24 12.81 29.11 -14.08
C LEU A 24 12.74 30.61 -14.40
N THR A 25 11.55 31.19 -14.64
CA THR A 25 11.18 32.61 -14.36
C THR A 25 9.81 33.07 -14.91
N GLU A 26 8.91 32.19 -15.38
CA GLU A 26 7.57 32.63 -15.80
C GLU A 26 6.48 31.67 -15.34
N LYS A 27 6.02 31.81 -14.08
CA LYS A 27 4.73 31.26 -13.61
C LYS A 27 4.36 31.79 -12.22
N LYS A 28 4.47 33.10 -11.99
CA LYS A 28 3.94 33.72 -10.77
C LYS A 28 2.49 34.21 -10.89
N GLU A 29 1.87 34.03 -12.05
CA GLU A 29 0.45 34.34 -12.27
C GLU A 29 -0.21 33.23 -13.10
N LYS A 30 -0.50 32.09 -12.47
CA LYS A 30 -1.58 31.22 -12.92
C LYS A 30 -2.65 31.27 -11.87
N ASN A 31 -3.76 31.90 -12.24
CA ASN A 31 -5.10 31.74 -11.66
C ASN A 31 -5.19 30.40 -10.90
N MET A 32 -5.05 30.42 -9.57
CA MET A 32 -4.87 29.19 -8.79
C MET A 32 -6.22 28.49 -8.69
N ALA A 33 -6.55 27.67 -9.70
CA ALA A 33 -7.61 26.69 -9.57
C ALA A 33 -7.38 25.91 -8.27
N ARG A 34 -8.41 25.83 -7.42
CA ARG A 34 -8.32 25.09 -6.15
C ARG A 34 -7.90 23.65 -6.46
N ARG A 35 -6.87 23.18 -5.75
CA ARG A 35 -6.40 21.80 -5.84
C ARG A 35 -7.54 20.87 -5.42
N LYS A 36 -7.71 19.76 -6.15
CA LYS A 36 -8.72 18.73 -5.89
C LYS A 36 -8.08 17.55 -5.20
N LEU A 37 -8.52 17.25 -3.98
CA LEU A 37 -7.97 16.18 -3.15
C LEU A 37 -9.02 15.08 -2.95
N LEU A 38 -8.61 13.82 -3.06
CA LEU A 38 -9.43 12.70 -2.64
C LEU A 38 -8.95 12.20 -1.27
N LEU A 39 -9.83 12.24 -0.27
CA LEU A 39 -9.54 11.72 1.06
C LEU A 39 -10.09 10.29 1.18
N LEU A 40 -9.20 9.30 1.13
CA LEU A 40 -9.54 7.90 1.25
C LEU A 40 -9.42 7.40 2.69
N LEU A 41 -10.52 6.89 3.24
CA LEU A 41 -10.64 6.58 4.65
C LEU A 41 -10.74 5.06 4.89
N LYS A 42 -9.98 4.54 5.85
CA LYS A 42 -10.24 3.22 6.42
C LYS A 42 -11.59 3.26 7.17
N PRO A 43 -12.48 2.25 7.00
CA PRO A 43 -13.74 2.19 7.72
C PRO A 43 -13.50 1.86 9.20
N PHE A 44 -14.45 2.25 10.04
CA PHE A 44 -14.43 1.99 11.48
C PHE A 44 -14.74 0.54 11.85
N ASP A 45 -15.43 -0.19 10.96
CA ASP A 45 -16.00 -1.49 11.25
C ASP A 45 -15.37 -2.56 10.35
N VAL A 46 -14.47 -3.35 10.91
CA VAL A 46 -14.14 -4.70 10.41
C VAL A 46 -14.62 -5.76 11.41
N TYR A 47 -14.84 -5.36 12.66
CA TYR A 47 -15.50 -6.19 13.66
C TYR A 47 -16.88 -5.59 13.93
N HIS A 48 -17.91 -6.14 13.27
CA HIS A 48 -19.27 -6.09 13.81
C HIS A 48 -19.27 -6.88 15.13
N VAL A 49 -18.70 -6.30 16.20
CA VAL A 49 -19.12 -6.66 17.55
C VAL A 49 -20.47 -5.99 17.70
N THR A 50 -21.50 -6.66 17.18
CA THR A 50 -22.88 -6.30 17.44
C THR A 50 -23.05 -6.15 18.94
N GLN A 51 -23.32 -4.92 19.39
CA GLN A 51 -23.78 -4.64 20.75
C GLN A 51 -25.06 -5.43 21.12
N SER A 52 -25.67 -6.13 20.16
CA SER A 52 -26.86 -6.99 20.34
C SER A 52 -26.57 -8.47 20.63
N LYS A 53 -25.31 -8.92 20.70
CA LYS A 53 -24.97 -10.23 21.29
C LYS A 53 -23.73 -10.08 22.18
N PRO A 54 -23.79 -10.42 23.48
CA PRO A 54 -22.60 -10.43 24.30
C PRO A 54 -21.65 -11.46 23.69
N VAL A 55 -20.53 -10.99 23.13
CA VAL A 55 -19.47 -11.90 22.68
C VAL A 55 -18.85 -12.46 23.96
N SER A 56 -19.43 -13.55 24.46
CA SER A 56 -19.01 -14.32 25.63
C SER A 56 -17.64 -15.01 25.46
N HIS A 57 -16.81 -14.54 24.53
CA HIS A 57 -15.55 -15.17 24.13
C HIS A 57 -14.32 -14.26 24.22
N PHE A 58 -14.45 -12.96 24.50
CA PHE A 58 -13.28 -12.16 24.87
C PHE A 58 -13.04 -12.29 26.38
N THR A 59 -12.12 -13.18 26.74
CA THR A 59 -11.76 -13.48 28.14
C THR A 59 -10.89 -12.41 28.79
N ASN A 60 -10.30 -11.47 28.03
CA ASN A 60 -9.44 -10.41 28.58
C ASN A 60 -10.04 -9.00 28.35
N PRO A 61 -10.56 -8.33 29.40
CA PRO A 61 -11.08 -6.96 29.33
C PRO A 61 -10.08 -5.92 28.81
N ARG A 62 -8.78 -6.12 29.04
CA ARG A 62 -7.73 -5.19 28.57
C ARG A 62 -7.60 -5.20 27.05
N VAL A 63 -7.72 -6.37 26.42
CA VAL A 63 -7.74 -6.49 24.95
C VAL A 63 -8.93 -5.73 24.35
N PHE A 64 -10.11 -5.82 24.98
CA PHE A 64 -11.29 -5.09 24.50
C PHE A 64 -11.09 -3.58 24.61
N HIS A 65 -10.60 -3.09 25.76
CA HIS A 65 -10.30 -1.67 25.94
C HIS A 65 -9.26 -1.18 24.93
N TYR A 66 -8.23 -1.99 24.67
CA TYR A 66 -7.20 -1.68 23.69
C TYR A 66 -7.76 -1.58 22.26
N LEU A 67 -8.62 -2.52 21.83
CA LEU A 67 -9.30 -2.46 20.54
C LEU A 67 -10.22 -1.23 20.40
N ASP A 68 -10.96 -0.89 21.45
CA ASP A 68 -11.80 0.31 21.48
C ASP A 68 -10.96 1.60 21.41
N ASN A 69 -9.82 1.64 22.10
CA ASN A 69 -8.87 2.74 22.01
C ASN A 69 -8.37 2.92 20.57
N ARG A 70 -7.96 1.85 19.88
CA ARG A 70 -7.53 1.92 18.48
C ARG A 70 -8.61 2.49 17.55
N ARG A 71 -9.86 2.10 17.77
CA ARG A 71 -11.01 2.67 17.04
C ARG A 71 -11.16 4.16 17.30
N LYS A 72 -11.04 4.60 18.55
CA LYS A 72 -11.12 6.02 18.95
C LYS A 72 -9.99 6.85 18.34
N VAL A 73 -8.74 6.40 18.49
CA VAL A 73 -7.55 7.05 17.92
C VAL A 73 -7.69 7.20 16.40
N HIS A 74 -8.12 6.14 15.71
CA HIS A 74 -8.35 6.20 14.27
C HIS A 74 -9.45 7.22 13.88
N LYS A 75 -10.54 7.29 14.65
CA LYS A 75 -11.63 8.26 14.43
C LYS A 75 -11.17 9.69 14.66
N GLU A 76 -10.41 9.93 15.72
CA GLU A 76 -9.80 11.23 16.00
C GLU A 76 -8.84 11.64 14.88
N ALA A 77 -8.03 10.72 14.38
CA ALA A 77 -7.14 10.97 13.24
C ALA A 77 -7.90 11.39 11.97
N ILE A 78 -9.01 10.72 11.66
CA ILE A 78 -9.87 11.10 10.52
C ILE A 78 -10.44 12.50 10.72
N ASN A 79 -11.02 12.78 11.90
CA ASN A 79 -11.60 14.07 12.22
C ASN A 79 -10.55 15.19 12.12
N PHE A 80 -9.36 14.95 12.67
CA PHE A 80 -8.23 15.88 12.60
C PHE A 80 -7.86 16.19 11.15
N CYS A 81 -7.65 15.18 10.31
CA CYS A 81 -7.31 15.39 8.90
C CYS A 81 -8.40 16.19 8.16
N GLN A 82 -9.68 15.89 8.41
CA GLN A 82 -10.80 16.62 7.82
C GLN A 82 -10.85 18.08 8.29
N GLN A 83 -10.60 18.36 9.57
CA GLN A 83 -10.53 19.72 10.11
C GLN A 83 -9.40 20.54 9.48
N ILE A 84 -8.23 19.93 9.26
CA ILE A 84 -7.14 20.58 8.53
C ILE A 84 -7.58 20.91 7.10
N LEU A 85 -8.14 19.94 6.37
CA LEU A 85 -8.60 20.16 4.99
C LEU A 85 -9.68 21.24 4.87
N GLN A 86 -10.59 21.35 5.84
CA GLN A 86 -11.60 22.41 5.90
C GLN A 86 -11.01 23.81 6.03
N LYS A 87 -9.84 23.95 6.66
CA LYS A 87 -9.14 25.23 6.85
C LYS A 87 -8.30 25.63 5.64
N LYS A 88 -8.02 24.71 4.70
CA LYS A 88 -7.17 24.96 3.53
C LYS A 88 -8.02 25.34 2.31
N ALA A 89 -7.46 26.12 1.40
CA ALA A 89 -8.12 26.53 0.16
C ALA A 89 -8.07 25.44 -0.93
N VAL A 90 -8.62 24.26 -0.61
CA VAL A 90 -8.63 23.06 -1.48
C VAL A 90 -10.04 22.50 -1.61
N ASP A 91 -10.37 21.94 -2.76
CA ASP A 91 -11.59 21.16 -2.94
C ASP A 91 -11.27 19.72 -2.54
N TRP A 92 -12.09 19.10 -1.69
CA TRP A 92 -11.84 17.72 -1.26
C TRP A 92 -13.12 16.90 -1.11
N LYS A 93 -12.98 15.58 -1.32
CA LYS A 93 -14.09 14.62 -1.15
C LYS A 93 -13.64 13.43 -0.30
N PRO A 94 -14.37 13.09 0.78
CA PRO A 94 -14.12 11.85 1.51
C PRO A 94 -14.77 10.65 0.81
N ILE A 95 -14.04 9.53 0.75
CA ILE A 95 -14.55 8.22 0.32
C ILE A 95 -14.03 7.15 1.28
N LEU A 96 -14.90 6.23 1.71
CA LEU A 96 -14.46 5.02 2.42
C LEU A 96 -13.80 4.07 1.44
N ARG A 97 -12.66 3.48 1.79
CA ARG A 97 -11.91 2.57 0.90
C ARG A 97 -12.74 1.39 0.39
N ASN A 98 -13.70 0.89 1.17
CA ASN A 98 -14.60 -0.20 0.75
C ASN A 98 -15.61 0.24 -0.33
N ASN A 99 -15.81 1.54 -0.51
CA ASN A 99 -16.72 2.11 -1.51
C ASN A 99 -15.98 2.51 -2.81
N LEU A 100 -14.65 2.29 -2.90
CA LEU A 100 -13.92 2.42 -4.15
C LEU A 100 -14.31 1.30 -5.10
N SER A 101 -14.89 1.69 -6.24
CA SER A 101 -15.30 0.77 -7.31
C SER A 101 -14.80 1.21 -8.69
N GLN A 102 -14.37 2.46 -8.82
CA GLN A 102 -13.93 3.05 -10.09
C GLN A 102 -12.49 3.55 -9.97
N PRO A 103 -11.73 3.56 -11.08
CA PRO A 103 -10.41 4.19 -11.12
C PRO A 103 -10.46 5.64 -10.64
N ILE A 104 -9.45 6.05 -9.90
CA ILE A 104 -9.31 7.41 -9.37
C ILE A 104 -8.67 8.26 -10.47
N HIS A 105 -9.35 9.33 -10.87
CA HIS A 105 -8.89 10.28 -11.88
C HIS A 105 -9.31 11.71 -11.48
N ASN A 106 -8.75 12.72 -12.16
CA ASN A 106 -9.11 14.14 -12.01
C ASN A 106 -8.93 14.72 -10.61
N VAL A 107 -7.94 14.26 -9.87
CA VAL A 107 -7.51 14.83 -8.58
C VAL A 107 -6.01 15.11 -8.61
N ASP A 108 -5.58 16.11 -7.85
CA ASP A 108 -4.18 16.52 -7.74
C ASP A 108 -3.41 15.67 -6.71
N LEU A 109 -4.12 15.08 -5.74
CA LEU A 109 -3.54 14.28 -4.66
C LEU A 109 -4.60 13.33 -4.09
N VAL A 110 -4.18 12.09 -3.80
CA VAL A 110 -4.93 11.18 -2.95
C VAL A 110 -4.30 11.18 -1.56
N VAL A 111 -5.09 11.46 -0.52
CA VAL A 111 -4.67 11.36 0.88
C VAL A 111 -5.34 10.13 1.49
N THR A 112 -4.56 9.18 2.00
CA THR A 112 -5.12 7.98 2.62
C THR A 112 -4.96 8.04 4.13
N VAL A 113 -6.03 7.90 4.90
CA VAL A 113 -5.99 7.87 6.38
C VAL A 113 -6.25 6.46 6.88
N GLY A 114 -5.22 5.86 7.48
CA GLY A 114 -5.25 4.46 7.91
C GLY A 114 -3.84 3.93 8.18
N GLY A 115 -3.48 2.82 7.55
CA GLY A 115 -2.11 2.32 7.47
C GLY A 115 -1.79 1.92 6.04
N ASP A 116 -0.71 1.15 5.84
CA ASP A 116 -0.25 0.75 4.50
C ASP A 116 -1.34 0.05 3.68
N GLY A 117 -2.19 -0.76 4.31
CA GLY A 117 -3.30 -1.43 3.63
C GLY A 117 -4.29 -0.48 2.95
N THR A 118 -4.51 0.73 3.48
CA THR A 118 -5.38 1.72 2.84
C THR A 118 -4.70 2.34 1.62
N LEU A 119 -3.40 2.59 1.69
CA LEU A 119 -2.60 3.08 0.57
C LEU A 119 -2.47 2.02 -0.53
N LEU A 120 -2.24 0.76 -0.17
CA LEU A 120 -2.22 -0.36 -1.10
C LEU A 120 -3.54 -0.48 -1.86
N GLN A 121 -4.67 -0.37 -1.15
CA GLN A 121 -5.97 -0.38 -1.80
C GLN A 121 -6.14 0.79 -2.76
N ALA A 122 -5.73 2.01 -2.39
CA ALA A 122 -5.75 3.16 -3.31
C ALA A 122 -4.92 2.88 -4.57
N SER A 123 -3.73 2.29 -4.41
CA SER A 123 -2.80 2.01 -5.52
C SER A 123 -3.38 1.11 -6.61
N HIS A 124 -4.36 0.26 -6.29
CA HIS A 124 -5.04 -0.60 -7.26
C HIS A 124 -5.99 0.17 -8.19
N PHE A 125 -6.41 1.37 -7.80
CA PHE A 125 -7.33 2.23 -8.56
C PHE A 125 -6.63 3.44 -9.19
N MET A 126 -5.30 3.55 -9.05
CA MET A 126 -4.52 4.72 -9.50
C MET A 126 -3.52 4.34 -10.59
N ASP A 127 -3.33 5.25 -11.55
CA ASP A 127 -2.18 5.26 -12.44
C ASP A 127 -0.97 5.96 -11.77
N ASP A 128 0.06 6.28 -12.55
CA ASP A 128 1.28 6.95 -12.08
C ASP A 128 1.22 8.49 -12.17
N SER A 129 0.09 9.06 -12.60
CA SER A 129 -0.06 10.51 -12.78
C SER A 129 -0.45 11.25 -11.48
N ILE A 130 -1.04 10.53 -10.52
CA ILE A 130 -1.56 11.10 -9.27
C ILE A 130 -0.70 10.67 -8.08
N PRO A 131 -0.11 11.61 -7.32
CA PRO A 131 0.61 11.27 -6.10
C PRO A 131 -0.34 10.79 -4.99
N VAL A 132 0.18 9.96 -4.09
CA VAL A 132 -0.53 9.50 -2.89
C VAL A 132 0.24 9.88 -1.63
N LEU A 133 -0.47 10.45 -0.66
CA LEU A 133 0.04 10.77 0.67
C LEU A 133 -0.60 9.83 1.70
N GLY A 134 0.19 8.90 2.22
CA GLY A 134 -0.21 8.02 3.31
C GLY A 134 -0.12 8.71 4.67
N VAL A 135 -1.23 8.73 5.41
CA VAL A 135 -1.31 9.18 6.80
C VAL A 135 -1.57 7.98 7.69
N ASN A 136 -0.55 7.60 8.47
CA ASN A 136 -0.67 6.58 9.50
C ASN A 136 -1.51 7.13 10.66
N SER A 137 -2.75 6.65 10.77
CA SER A 137 -3.73 7.11 11.75
C SER A 137 -3.52 6.53 13.14
N ASP A 138 -2.79 5.42 13.25
CA ASP A 138 -2.66 4.63 14.46
C ASP A 138 -1.25 4.02 14.55
N PRO A 139 -0.18 4.85 14.62
CA PRO A 139 1.19 4.37 14.65
C PRO A 139 1.49 3.61 15.95
N THR A 140 2.36 2.59 15.86
CA THR A 140 2.84 1.86 17.05
C THR A 140 3.51 2.81 18.03
N GLN A 141 3.14 2.71 19.31
CA GLN A 141 3.78 3.44 20.42
C GLN A 141 4.66 2.46 21.19
N ALA A 142 5.93 2.80 21.38
CA ALA A 142 6.89 1.90 22.01
C ALA A 142 6.52 1.63 23.48
N GLU A 143 6.02 2.66 24.16
CA GLU A 143 5.62 2.61 25.57
C GLU A 143 4.46 1.63 25.78
N GLU A 144 3.46 1.64 24.88
CA GLU A 144 2.34 0.68 24.95
C GLU A 144 2.79 -0.76 24.69
N VAL A 145 3.73 -0.95 23.75
CA VAL A 145 4.27 -2.29 23.46
C VAL A 145 5.02 -2.83 24.67
N GLU A 146 5.83 -2.00 25.34
CA GLU A 146 6.54 -2.39 26.55
C GLU A 146 5.57 -2.75 27.68
N GLU A 147 4.58 -1.90 27.94
CA GLU A 147 3.57 -2.07 29.00
C GLU A 147 2.78 -3.37 28.85
N PHE A 148 2.33 -3.70 27.63
CA PHE A 148 1.43 -4.84 27.39
C PHE A 148 2.13 -6.10 26.85
N SER A 149 3.46 -6.07 26.66
CA SER A 149 4.25 -7.15 26.03
C SER A 149 4.01 -8.56 26.59
N ASN A 150 3.72 -8.67 27.88
CA ASN A 150 3.49 -9.95 28.56
C ASN A 150 2.05 -10.45 28.49
N GLU A 151 1.11 -9.65 27.96
CA GLU A 151 -0.31 -9.98 27.94
C GLU A 151 -0.82 -10.27 26.54
N PHE A 152 -0.48 -9.41 25.58
CA PHE A 152 -0.91 -9.52 24.19
C PHE A 152 -0.03 -8.67 23.26
N ASP A 153 -0.18 -8.88 21.95
CA ASP A 153 0.47 -8.05 20.95
C ASP A 153 -0.17 -6.65 20.89
N ALA A 154 0.48 -5.67 21.52
CA ALA A 154 0.09 -4.28 21.51
C ALA A 154 0.74 -3.46 20.38
N THR A 155 1.27 -4.11 19.34
CA THR A 155 1.74 -3.39 18.16
C THR A 155 0.56 -2.80 17.38
N ARG A 156 0.78 -1.60 16.84
CA ARG A 156 -0.18 -0.92 15.96
C ARG A 156 0.35 -0.89 14.52
N SER A 157 0.00 0.14 13.75
CA SER A 157 0.44 0.23 12.35
C SER A 157 1.88 0.72 12.27
N THR A 158 2.77 -0.02 11.61
CA THR A 158 4.13 0.46 11.30
C THR A 158 4.09 1.61 10.30
N GLY A 159 3.28 1.50 9.24
CA GLY A 159 3.11 2.56 8.25
C GLY A 159 4.34 2.77 7.35
N TYR A 160 4.94 1.70 6.82
CA TYR A 160 6.13 1.76 5.97
C TYR A 160 5.96 2.62 4.72
N LEU A 161 4.73 2.71 4.18
CA LEU A 161 4.41 3.52 3.00
C LEU A 161 3.82 4.88 3.37
N CYS A 162 3.52 5.11 4.65
CA CYS A 162 2.92 6.36 5.12
C CYS A 162 3.98 7.43 5.35
N ALA A 163 3.86 8.57 4.65
CA ALA A 163 4.77 9.69 4.80
C ALA A 163 4.40 10.63 5.97
N ALA A 164 3.21 10.47 6.54
CA ALA A 164 2.73 11.31 7.63
C ALA A 164 2.01 10.50 8.72
N THR A 165 1.83 11.14 9.87
CA THR A 165 0.93 10.79 10.97
C THR A 165 0.07 12.01 11.28
N VAL A 166 -0.87 11.91 12.23
CA VAL A 166 -1.61 13.08 12.72
C VAL A 166 -0.69 14.21 13.22
N LYS A 167 0.50 13.88 13.73
CA LYS A 167 1.43 14.86 14.32
C LYS A 167 2.03 15.82 13.29
N ASN A 168 2.20 15.38 12.03
CA ASN A 168 2.87 16.15 10.97
C ASN A 168 2.05 16.27 9.68
N PHE A 169 0.81 15.79 9.65
CA PHE A 169 -0.04 15.80 8.45
C PHE A 169 -0.18 17.21 7.86
N GLU A 170 -0.47 18.22 8.69
CA GLU A 170 -0.65 19.60 8.22
C GLU A 170 0.62 20.13 7.53
N GLN A 171 1.78 19.94 8.14
CA GLN A 171 3.07 20.37 7.58
C GLN A 171 3.37 19.69 6.24
N VAL A 172 3.15 18.37 6.14
CA VAL A 172 3.39 17.61 4.90
C VAL A 172 2.42 18.03 3.80
N LEU A 173 1.15 18.27 4.16
CA LEU A 173 0.15 18.76 3.23
C LEU A 173 0.51 20.16 2.72
N ASP A 174 0.90 21.08 3.60
CA ASP A 174 1.29 22.45 3.23
C ASP A 174 2.50 22.44 2.28
N SER A 175 3.52 21.64 2.60
CA SER A 175 4.70 21.46 1.75
C SER A 175 4.33 20.95 0.34
N PHE A 176 3.34 20.07 0.23
CA PHE A 176 2.81 19.62 -1.06
C PHE A 176 2.04 20.74 -1.78
N LEU A 177 1.14 21.44 -1.09
CA LEU A 177 0.32 22.51 -1.69
C LEU A 177 1.17 23.67 -2.20
N GLU A 178 2.26 23.97 -1.50
CA GLU A 178 3.26 24.99 -1.86
C GLU A 178 4.23 24.51 -2.96
N GLY A 179 4.15 23.24 -3.37
CA GLY A 179 5.02 22.67 -4.40
C GLY A 179 6.47 22.43 -3.96
N GLN A 180 6.70 22.36 -2.64
CA GLN A 180 8.03 22.14 -2.05
C GLN A 180 8.38 20.66 -1.91
N THR A 181 7.40 19.77 -2.04
CA THR A 181 7.60 18.31 -1.96
C THR A 181 7.57 17.67 -3.34
N VAL A 182 8.57 16.82 -3.63
CA VAL A 182 8.61 15.98 -4.82
C VAL A 182 8.20 14.55 -4.44
N PRO A 183 7.12 13.99 -5.03
CA PRO A 183 6.74 12.61 -4.79
C PRO A 183 7.80 11.61 -5.26
N SER A 184 8.05 10.58 -4.45
CA SER A 184 8.88 9.44 -4.84
C SER A 184 8.12 8.49 -5.77
N LYS A 185 8.83 7.90 -6.75
CA LYS A 185 8.26 6.90 -7.66
C LYS A 185 8.57 5.49 -7.16
N LEU A 186 7.53 4.73 -6.83
CA LEU A 186 7.64 3.33 -6.45
C LEU A 186 7.33 2.42 -7.65
N SER A 187 8.11 1.34 -7.77
CA SER A 187 7.89 0.32 -8.80
C SER A 187 6.66 -0.52 -8.45
N ARG A 188 5.82 -0.83 -9.44
CA ARG A 188 4.72 -1.80 -9.33
C ARG A 188 4.91 -2.92 -10.35
N MET A 189 4.48 -4.13 -10.01
CA MET A 189 4.54 -5.27 -10.92
C MET A 189 3.29 -5.31 -11.80
N SER A 190 3.52 -5.40 -13.12
CA SER A 190 2.49 -5.83 -14.06
C SER A 190 2.48 -7.36 -14.12
N ILE A 191 1.28 -7.93 -14.26
CA ILE A 191 1.08 -9.38 -14.25
C ILE A 191 0.33 -9.76 -15.51
N SER A 192 0.77 -10.83 -16.16
CA SER A 192 0.09 -11.40 -17.33
C SER A 192 -0.23 -12.86 -17.08
N VAL A 193 -1.48 -13.25 -17.33
CA VAL A 193 -1.97 -14.62 -17.19
C VAL A 193 -2.47 -15.08 -18.55
N ASN A 194 -1.91 -16.17 -19.08
CA ASN A 194 -2.21 -16.64 -20.44
C ASN A 194 -2.09 -15.52 -21.50
N SER A 195 -0.98 -14.77 -21.42
CA SER A 195 -0.70 -13.60 -22.28
C SER A 195 -1.67 -12.42 -22.16
N LYS A 196 -2.63 -12.46 -21.23
CA LYS A 196 -3.53 -11.35 -20.93
C LYS A 196 -3.04 -10.57 -19.72
N SER A 197 -2.73 -9.29 -19.91
CA SER A 197 -2.34 -8.40 -18.81
C SER A 197 -3.52 -8.16 -17.86
N LEU A 198 -3.26 -8.24 -16.56
CA LEU A 198 -4.21 -7.82 -15.53
C LEU A 198 -4.24 -6.29 -15.47
N SER A 199 -5.43 -5.72 -15.24
CA SER A 199 -5.62 -4.27 -15.14
C SER A 199 -4.98 -3.65 -13.90
N THR A 200 -4.70 -4.47 -12.88
CA THR A 200 -4.18 -4.02 -11.59
C THR A 200 -2.69 -4.33 -11.49
N TYR A 201 -1.93 -3.34 -11.03
CA TYR A 201 -0.51 -3.49 -10.73
C TYR A 201 -0.32 -3.80 -9.24
N ALA A 202 0.54 -4.77 -8.92
CA ALA A 202 0.86 -5.11 -7.54
C ALA A 202 1.97 -4.19 -7.01
N LEU A 203 1.68 -3.43 -5.93
CA LEU A 203 2.67 -2.58 -5.28
C LEU A 203 3.62 -3.39 -4.40
N ASN A 204 3.10 -4.35 -3.63
CA ASN A 204 3.93 -5.18 -2.75
C ASN A 204 4.39 -6.44 -3.46
N ASP A 205 3.49 -7.42 -3.58
CA ASP A 205 3.84 -8.77 -3.96
C ASP A 205 2.70 -9.47 -4.70
N ILE A 206 3.06 -10.58 -5.34
CA ILE A 206 2.14 -11.57 -5.87
C ILE A 206 2.40 -12.91 -5.17
N LEU A 207 1.33 -13.63 -4.88
CA LEU A 207 1.41 -15.01 -4.39
C LEU A 207 0.73 -15.92 -5.40
N ILE A 208 1.48 -16.87 -5.93
CA ILE A 208 0.98 -17.97 -6.74
C ILE A 208 0.96 -19.20 -5.85
N ALA A 209 -0.21 -19.73 -5.56
CA ALA A 209 -0.38 -20.88 -4.68
C ALA A 209 -1.59 -21.72 -5.09
N HIS A 210 -1.64 -22.94 -4.61
CA HIS A 210 -2.79 -23.82 -4.75
C HIS A 210 -3.97 -23.23 -3.97
N PRO A 211 -5.21 -23.26 -4.52
CA PRO A 211 -6.37 -22.66 -3.86
C PRO A 211 -6.75 -23.36 -2.56
N CYS A 212 -6.42 -24.65 -2.42
CA CYS A 212 -6.47 -25.35 -1.14
C CYS A 212 -5.14 -25.17 -0.38
N PRO A 213 -5.12 -24.46 0.78
CA PRO A 213 -3.90 -24.19 1.53
C PRO A 213 -3.13 -25.43 2.00
N ALA A 214 -3.81 -26.57 2.17
CA ALA A 214 -3.21 -27.82 2.62
C ALA A 214 -2.55 -28.63 1.48
N THR A 215 -2.59 -28.13 0.24
CA THR A 215 -2.06 -28.84 -0.94
C THR A 215 -0.82 -28.17 -1.48
N VAL A 216 0.19 -28.97 -1.80
CA VAL A 216 1.44 -28.52 -2.41
C VAL A 216 1.19 -27.97 -3.82
N SER A 217 1.70 -26.77 -4.04
CA SER A 217 1.75 -26.13 -5.34
C SER A 217 2.93 -26.64 -6.17
N ARG A 218 2.76 -26.76 -7.48
CA ARG A 218 3.80 -27.22 -8.41
C ARG A 218 4.00 -26.18 -9.48
N PHE A 219 5.24 -25.74 -9.69
CA PHE A 219 5.57 -24.68 -10.62
C PHE A 219 6.78 -25.05 -11.48
N SER A 220 6.79 -24.50 -12.70
CA SER A 220 7.96 -24.43 -13.55
C SER A 220 8.28 -22.96 -13.76
N LEU A 221 9.49 -22.56 -13.40
CA LEU A 221 9.91 -21.16 -13.29
C LEU A 221 11.05 -20.89 -14.25
N ARG A 222 10.99 -19.72 -14.88
CA ARG A 222 12.00 -19.22 -15.79
C ARG A 222 12.10 -17.72 -15.58
N ILE A 223 13.33 -17.25 -15.50
CA ILE A 223 13.63 -15.82 -15.41
C ILE A 223 14.22 -15.43 -16.77
N GLU A 224 13.51 -14.57 -17.48
CA GLU A 224 13.96 -13.98 -18.73
C GLU A 224 14.61 -12.63 -18.41
N ARG A 225 15.83 -12.40 -18.92
CA ARG A 225 16.51 -11.10 -18.90
C ARG A 225 16.73 -10.69 -20.35
N ASP A 226 16.56 -9.40 -20.64
CA ASP A 226 16.62 -8.86 -22.01
C ASP A 226 17.99 -9.11 -22.69
N ASP A 227 19.05 -9.31 -21.91
CA ASP A 227 20.44 -9.24 -22.40
C ASP A 227 21.24 -10.55 -22.22
N GLN A 228 20.64 -11.62 -21.69
CA GLN A 228 21.35 -12.85 -21.29
C GLN A 228 20.58 -14.14 -21.58
N THR A 229 21.35 -15.22 -21.78
CA THR A 229 20.88 -16.59 -21.95
C THR A 229 19.80 -16.91 -20.92
N CYS A 230 18.63 -17.31 -21.42
CA CYS A 230 17.49 -17.70 -20.62
C CYS A 230 17.92 -18.69 -19.51
N LEU A 231 17.69 -18.35 -18.24
CA LEU A 231 17.99 -19.26 -17.15
C LEU A 231 17.18 -20.56 -17.34
N SER A 232 17.82 -21.70 -17.07
CA SER A 232 17.20 -23.01 -17.19
C SER A 232 15.87 -23.07 -16.43
N LEU A 233 14.90 -23.77 -17.00
CA LEU A 233 13.61 -24.01 -16.36
C LEU A 233 13.82 -24.71 -15.01
N VAL A 234 13.38 -24.10 -13.92
CA VAL A 234 13.44 -24.66 -12.57
C VAL A 234 12.08 -25.21 -12.20
N ASN A 235 12.01 -26.49 -11.87
CA ASN A 235 10.79 -27.11 -11.34
C ASN A 235 10.82 -27.06 -9.81
N CYS A 236 9.73 -26.60 -9.19
CA CYS A 236 9.63 -26.44 -7.76
C CYS A 236 8.29 -27.01 -7.25
N ARG A 237 8.34 -27.58 -6.05
CA ARG A 237 7.16 -27.96 -5.25
C ARG A 237 7.24 -27.21 -3.93
N SER A 238 6.21 -26.45 -3.60
CA SER A 238 6.21 -25.57 -2.43
C SER A 238 4.78 -25.25 -1.99
N SER A 239 4.60 -24.65 -0.83
CA SER A 239 3.30 -24.13 -0.40
C SER A 239 2.81 -23.01 -1.34
N GLY A 240 3.74 -22.23 -1.89
CA GLY A 240 3.49 -21.24 -2.94
C GLY A 240 4.78 -20.58 -3.42
N LEU A 241 4.65 -19.73 -4.44
CA LEU A 241 5.69 -18.82 -4.91
C LEU A 241 5.25 -17.39 -4.65
N ARG A 242 6.06 -16.65 -3.89
CA ARG A 242 5.90 -15.22 -3.70
C ARG A 242 6.93 -14.46 -4.52
N VAL A 243 6.51 -13.42 -5.23
CA VAL A 243 7.40 -12.45 -5.89
C VAL A 243 7.06 -11.08 -5.34
N SER A 244 8.05 -10.28 -4.96
CA SER A 244 7.86 -8.99 -4.30
C SER A 244 8.70 -7.90 -4.94
N THR A 245 8.16 -6.69 -4.99
CA THR A 245 8.91 -5.46 -5.23
C THR A 245 9.75 -5.09 -4.00
N ALA A 246 10.59 -4.08 -4.16
CA ALA A 246 11.28 -3.44 -3.05
C ALA A 246 10.33 -2.88 -1.97
N ALA A 247 9.22 -2.25 -2.37
CA ALA A 247 8.22 -1.72 -1.45
C ALA A 247 7.51 -2.84 -0.65
N GLY A 248 7.30 -4.01 -1.26
CA GLY A 248 6.73 -5.18 -0.59
C GLY A 248 7.71 -5.99 0.27
N SER A 249 9.01 -5.67 0.22
CA SER A 249 10.06 -6.49 0.85
C SER A 249 9.94 -6.57 2.37
N THR A 250 9.41 -5.53 3.02
CA THR A 250 9.17 -5.47 4.47
C THR A 250 7.81 -6.02 4.90
N ALA A 251 6.96 -6.39 3.94
CA ALA A 251 5.63 -6.92 4.18
C ALA A 251 5.67 -8.46 4.23
N ALA A 252 4.76 -9.12 3.52
CA ALA A 252 4.62 -10.57 3.55
C ALA A 252 5.88 -11.31 3.02
N MET A 253 6.75 -10.64 2.25
CA MET A 253 8.03 -11.19 1.83
C MET A 253 9.00 -11.36 3.00
N LEU A 254 9.09 -10.39 3.91
CA LEU A 254 9.93 -10.47 5.11
C LEU A 254 9.48 -11.63 6.01
N SER A 255 8.17 -11.74 6.26
CA SER A 255 7.61 -12.81 7.09
C SER A 255 7.88 -14.21 6.55
N ALA A 256 8.05 -14.34 5.24
CA ALA A 256 8.29 -15.63 4.61
C ALA A 256 9.78 -16.03 4.59
N GLY A 257 10.69 -15.18 5.09
CA GLY A 257 12.14 -15.41 5.12
C GLY A 257 12.95 -14.59 4.10
N GLY A 258 12.32 -13.63 3.42
CA GLY A 258 13.00 -12.70 2.52
C GLY A 258 13.81 -11.63 3.27
N PHE A 259 14.49 -10.75 2.53
CA PHE A 259 15.20 -9.60 3.12
C PHE A 259 14.56 -8.27 2.72
N ALA A 260 14.74 -7.26 3.56
CA ALA A 260 14.31 -5.89 3.27
C ALA A 260 15.19 -5.27 2.19
N MET A 261 14.57 -4.59 1.24
CA MET A 261 15.23 -3.90 0.13
C MET A 261 15.06 -2.38 0.25
N PRO A 262 15.99 -1.57 -0.32
CA PRO A 262 15.80 -0.13 -0.41
C PRO A 262 14.51 0.20 -1.16
N MET A 263 13.63 1.00 -0.56
CA MET A 263 12.25 1.22 -1.05
C MET A 263 12.15 1.70 -2.51
N LEU A 264 13.16 2.41 -3.02
CA LEU A 264 13.19 2.93 -4.38
C LEU A 264 13.87 1.98 -5.39
N SER A 265 14.34 0.80 -4.96
CA SER A 265 14.91 -0.19 -5.87
C SER A 265 13.86 -0.67 -6.88
N ARG A 266 14.34 -1.04 -8.07
CA ARG A 266 13.56 -1.66 -9.14
C ARG A 266 13.71 -3.18 -9.16
N ASP A 267 14.52 -3.72 -8.27
CA ASP A 267 14.75 -5.15 -8.16
C ASP A 267 13.50 -5.85 -7.65
N LEU A 268 13.35 -7.10 -8.08
CA LEU A 268 12.40 -8.02 -7.51
C LEU A 268 13.13 -9.11 -6.73
N GLN A 269 12.47 -9.58 -5.68
CA GLN A 269 12.86 -10.79 -4.98
C GLN A 269 11.74 -11.81 -5.13
N TYR A 270 12.09 -13.09 -5.17
CA TYR A 270 11.13 -14.19 -5.15
C TYR A 270 11.52 -15.24 -4.12
N MET A 271 10.53 -15.99 -3.65
CA MET A 271 10.74 -17.07 -2.69
C MET A 271 9.67 -18.14 -2.87
N ALA A 272 10.11 -19.39 -2.92
CA ALA A 272 9.22 -20.54 -2.82
C ALA A 272 9.10 -20.90 -1.33
N SER A 273 7.93 -20.67 -0.75
CA SER A 273 7.69 -20.96 0.68
C SER A 273 7.60 -22.46 0.89
N THR A 274 8.45 -23.01 1.75
CA THR A 274 8.39 -24.40 2.21
C THR A 274 7.05 -24.69 2.87
#